data_AF-A0A7W7WTF7-F1
#
_entry.id   AF-A0A7W7WTF7-F1
#
_cell.length_a   1.000
_cell.length_b   1.000
_cell.length_c   1.000
_cell.angle_alpha   90.00
_cell.angle_beta   90.00
_cell.angle_gamma   90.00
#
_symmetry.space_group_name_H-M   'P 1'
#
loop_
_entity.id
_entity.type
_entity.pdbx_description
1 polymer ?
#
loop_
_entity_poly.entity_id
_entity_poly.type
_entity_poly.pdbx_seq_one_letter_code
_entity_poly.pdbx_strand_id
1 'polypeptide(L)'
;MTKSRVVIVGAGFAGYHAARNLSRIARGRAEIVLLNPTDYFLYVPLLPEVAAGILQPTRLTIPLAGTLSGVRVVIGEADGVDLQQRRVSYRKPEGDSADLAYDRLVLAVGSVNKLLPIPGITEHAHGFRGLPEALYLHDHVVRQIELAEATDDAAQRDAHCTFVVVGAGYTGTEVAAHGQLFTDALAAQHPRLTTRPRWLLLDIADRVLPELDQRMSDTARRVLDGRGVDVRMGTTVKEATADGVRLSDGSYLATRSLIWCVGVRPDPLVASLGLRTEKGRLVVDEFLGVPGFPEVFACGDAAAVPDLTRPGEVTTMTAQHAERQGKLVAHNVAASFGQGKRRPYRHHDLGFVVDLGGTDAAANPLRWPLSGLPAKTVTRGYHLYAMPGNRARVGADWLLDATSSRQSVQLGLVPANAVPLESESPEIPVRSRA
;
A
#
# COMPACT_ATOMS: atom_id res chain seq x y z
N MET A 1 -31.77 -21.69 15.96
CA MET A 1 -31.50 -20.25 15.79
C MET A 1 -30.53 -20.10 14.63
N THR A 2 -30.88 -19.32 13.60
CA THR A 2 -29.97 -18.97 12.51
C THR A 2 -28.78 -18.21 13.11
N LYS A 3 -27.55 -18.56 12.69
CA LYS A 3 -26.35 -17.86 13.17
C LYS A 3 -26.39 -16.43 12.64
N SER A 4 -26.06 -15.44 13.48
CA SER A 4 -25.97 -14.07 13.01
C SER A 4 -24.87 -13.94 11.95
N ARG A 5 -25.17 -13.28 10.84
CA ARG A 5 -24.25 -13.13 9.71
C ARG A 5 -23.50 -11.80 9.79
N VAL A 6 -22.18 -11.89 9.86
CA VAL A 6 -21.27 -10.75 9.79
C VAL A 6 -20.57 -10.76 8.43
N VAL A 7 -20.78 -9.71 7.64
CA VAL A 7 -20.07 -9.49 6.38
C VAL A 7 -18.93 -8.48 6.62
N ILE A 8 -17.73 -8.84 6.21
CA ILE A 8 -16.53 -7.99 6.24
C ILE A 8 -16.13 -7.75 4.79
N VAL A 9 -16.00 -6.49 4.38
CA VAL A 9 -15.62 -6.10 3.02
C VAL A 9 -14.20 -5.59 3.01
N GLY A 10 -13.33 -6.24 2.23
CA GLY A 10 -11.90 -5.98 2.15
C GLY A 10 -11.08 -6.86 3.10
N ALA A 11 -9.99 -7.44 2.60
CA ALA A 11 -9.08 -8.31 3.34
C ALA A 11 -7.68 -7.71 3.53
N GLY A 12 -7.57 -6.38 3.54
CA GLY A 12 -6.35 -5.67 3.96
C GLY A 12 -6.08 -5.80 5.47
N PHE A 13 -5.19 -4.96 6.01
CA PHE A 13 -4.79 -5.01 7.43
C PHE A 13 -5.98 -4.97 8.40
N ALA A 14 -6.97 -4.11 8.14
CA ALA A 14 -8.14 -4.03 9.00
C ALA A 14 -9.04 -5.27 8.89
N GLY A 15 -9.45 -5.64 7.68
CA GLY A 15 -10.40 -6.73 7.46
C GLY A 15 -9.85 -8.11 7.77
N TYR A 16 -8.59 -8.40 7.41
CA TYR A 16 -7.94 -9.67 7.75
C TYR A 16 -7.89 -9.89 9.26
N HIS A 17 -7.46 -8.87 10.01
CA HIS A 17 -7.41 -8.96 11.47
C HIS A 17 -8.80 -8.94 12.11
N ALA A 18 -9.78 -8.25 11.53
CA ALA A 18 -11.18 -8.33 11.96
C ALA A 18 -11.73 -9.75 11.84
N ALA A 19 -11.63 -10.36 10.66
CA ALA A 19 -12.13 -11.70 10.39
C ALA A 19 -11.44 -12.75 11.30
N ARG A 20 -10.12 -12.68 11.41
CA ARG A 20 -9.32 -13.62 12.21
C ARG A 20 -9.66 -13.58 13.70
N ASN A 21 -9.81 -12.37 14.27
CA ASN A 21 -10.12 -12.23 15.69
C ASN A 21 -11.59 -12.52 15.97
N LEU A 22 -12.50 -12.08 15.08
CA LEU A 22 -13.92 -12.33 15.25
C LEU A 22 -14.24 -13.83 15.24
N SER A 23 -13.62 -14.60 14.34
CA SER A 23 -13.79 -16.07 14.30
C SER A 23 -13.43 -16.72 15.64
N ARG A 24 -12.32 -16.29 16.25
CA ARG A 24 -11.85 -16.80 17.55
C ARG A 24 -12.75 -16.40 18.72
N ILE A 25 -13.27 -15.18 18.69
CA ILE A 25 -14.17 -14.66 19.74
C ILE A 25 -15.53 -15.34 19.63
N ALA A 26 -16.12 -15.35 18.42
CA ALA A 26 -17.47 -15.85 18.18
C ALA A 26 -17.59 -17.37 18.34
N ARG A 27 -16.50 -18.13 18.17
CA ARG A 27 -16.45 -19.60 18.32
C ARG A 27 -17.60 -20.31 17.61
N GLY A 28 -17.88 -19.90 16.38
CA GLY A 28 -18.93 -20.49 15.54
C GLY A 28 -20.36 -20.07 15.86
N ARG A 29 -20.60 -19.13 16.80
CA ARG A 29 -21.93 -18.56 17.08
C ARG A 29 -22.41 -17.53 16.05
N ALA A 30 -21.53 -17.08 15.15
CA ALA A 30 -21.83 -16.22 14.02
C ALA A 30 -21.33 -16.87 12.71
N GLU A 31 -22.01 -16.62 11.60
CA GLU A 31 -21.50 -16.85 10.25
C GLU A 31 -20.66 -15.63 9.85
N ILE A 32 -19.37 -15.82 9.59
CA ILE A 32 -18.48 -14.73 9.19
C ILE A 32 -18.17 -14.90 7.72
N VAL A 33 -18.47 -13.87 6.93
CA VAL A 33 -18.21 -13.82 5.49
C VAL A 33 -17.21 -12.69 5.23
N LEU A 34 -16.11 -13.00 4.56
CA LEU A 34 -15.11 -12.03 4.12
C LEU A 34 -15.18 -11.92 2.60
N LEU A 35 -15.60 -10.76 2.09
CA LEU A 35 -15.64 -10.43 0.67
C LEU A 35 -14.36 -9.68 0.31
N ASN A 36 -13.60 -10.19 -0.66
CA ASN A 36 -12.39 -9.54 -1.15
C ASN A 36 -12.15 -9.87 -2.63
N PRO A 37 -11.61 -8.94 -3.43
CA PRO A 37 -11.31 -9.17 -4.84
C PRO A 37 -10.32 -10.32 -5.10
N THR A 38 -9.41 -10.56 -4.17
CA THR A 38 -8.37 -11.59 -4.27
C THR A 38 -8.46 -12.60 -3.12
N ASP A 39 -7.76 -13.73 -3.23
CA ASP A 39 -7.75 -14.79 -2.23
C ASP A 39 -6.68 -14.61 -1.15
N TYR A 40 -6.05 -13.43 -1.08
CA TYR A 40 -4.93 -13.14 -0.19
C TYR A 40 -5.09 -11.84 0.61
N PHE A 41 -4.41 -11.80 1.76
CA PHE A 41 -4.01 -10.56 2.44
C PHE A 41 -2.64 -10.12 1.92
N LEU A 42 -2.48 -8.84 1.57
CA LEU A 42 -1.18 -8.28 1.14
C LEU A 42 -0.48 -7.54 2.28
N TYR A 43 0.74 -7.98 2.62
CA TYR A 43 1.62 -7.24 3.52
C TYR A 43 2.35 -6.11 2.79
N VAL A 44 1.64 -5.01 2.57
CA VAL A 44 2.11 -3.87 1.76
C VAL A 44 3.40 -3.18 2.21
N PRO A 45 3.83 -3.19 3.49
CA PRO A 45 5.07 -2.50 3.88
C PRO A 45 6.35 -3.01 3.22
N LEU A 46 6.37 -4.22 2.67
CA LEU A 46 7.54 -4.77 1.97
C LEU A 46 7.41 -4.69 0.44
N LEU A 47 6.36 -4.04 -0.08
CA LEU A 47 6.10 -3.96 -1.51
C LEU A 47 7.26 -3.33 -2.33
N PRO A 48 7.99 -2.31 -1.82
CA PRO A 48 9.19 -1.79 -2.48
C PRO A 48 10.28 -2.85 -2.70
N GLU A 49 10.39 -3.85 -1.81
CA GLU A 49 11.35 -4.95 -1.96
C GLU A 49 10.98 -5.91 -3.10
N VAL A 50 9.70 -6.05 -3.43
CA VAL A 50 9.25 -6.81 -4.62
C VAL A 50 9.65 -6.06 -5.89
N ALA A 51 9.41 -4.74 -5.94
CA ALA A 51 9.76 -3.92 -7.09
C ALA A 51 11.27 -3.86 -7.36
N ALA A 52 12.08 -4.06 -6.32
CA ALA A 52 13.55 -4.07 -6.40
C ALA A 52 14.16 -5.48 -6.57
N GLY A 53 13.35 -6.53 -6.72
CA GLY A 53 13.80 -7.90 -6.93
C GLY A 53 14.43 -8.57 -5.70
N ILE A 54 14.16 -8.06 -4.49
CA ILE A 54 14.67 -8.60 -3.22
C ILE A 54 13.75 -9.70 -2.71
N LEU A 55 12.43 -9.49 -2.79
CA LEU A 55 11.43 -10.45 -2.35
C LEU A 55 10.54 -10.91 -3.50
N GLN A 56 10.16 -12.18 -3.47
CA GLN A 56 9.15 -12.69 -4.39
C GLN A 56 7.74 -12.23 -3.98
N PRO A 57 6.84 -11.96 -4.94
CA PRO A 57 5.43 -11.59 -4.69
C PRO A 57 4.73 -12.47 -3.66
N THR A 58 4.93 -13.78 -3.76
CA THR A 58 4.30 -14.79 -2.91
C THR A 58 4.69 -14.70 -1.43
N ARG A 59 5.75 -13.95 -1.11
CA ARG A 59 6.18 -13.72 0.28
C ARG A 59 5.26 -12.75 1.02
N LEU A 60 4.73 -11.77 0.30
CA LEU A 60 3.88 -10.72 0.87
C LEU A 60 2.39 -11.10 0.86
N THR A 61 2.00 -12.09 0.04
CA THR A 61 0.62 -12.58 -0.06
C THR A 61 0.37 -13.73 0.92
N ILE A 62 -0.59 -13.56 1.82
CA ILE A 62 -1.00 -14.59 2.79
C ILE A 62 -2.37 -15.13 2.39
N PRO A 63 -2.52 -16.44 2.11
CA PRO A 63 -3.78 -16.99 1.62
C PRO A 63 -4.87 -16.89 2.69
N LEU A 64 -6.05 -16.38 2.32
CA LEU A 64 -7.17 -16.20 3.24
C LEU A 64 -7.76 -17.54 3.67
N ALA A 65 -7.99 -18.47 2.73
CA ALA A 65 -8.61 -19.77 3.01
C ALA A 65 -7.81 -20.63 4.01
N GLY A 66 -6.48 -20.54 4.00
CA GLY A 66 -5.60 -21.31 4.88
C GLY A 66 -5.34 -20.67 6.25
N THR A 67 -5.65 -19.38 6.42
CA THR A 67 -5.30 -18.62 7.64
C THR A 67 -6.50 -18.14 8.44
N LEU A 68 -7.70 -18.16 7.85
CA LEU A 68 -8.95 -17.72 8.45
C LEU A 68 -9.93 -18.89 8.68
N SER A 69 -9.55 -19.84 9.54
CA SER A 69 -10.43 -20.94 9.92
C SER A 69 -11.76 -20.43 10.49
N GLY A 70 -12.88 -21.00 10.03
CA GLY A 70 -14.23 -20.60 10.46
C GLY A 70 -14.77 -19.33 9.78
N VAL A 71 -14.06 -18.79 8.78
CA VAL A 71 -14.51 -17.67 7.95
C VAL A 71 -14.80 -18.18 6.53
N ARG A 72 -15.97 -17.82 5.99
CA ARG A 72 -16.30 -18.03 4.58
C ARG A 72 -15.67 -16.91 3.76
N VAL A 73 -14.72 -17.25 2.90
CA VAL A 73 -14.14 -16.29 1.94
C VAL A 73 -14.99 -16.27 0.68
N VAL A 74 -15.33 -15.07 0.20
CA VAL A 74 -16.02 -14.84 -1.07
C VAL A 74 -15.09 -13.98 -1.93
N ILE A 75 -14.76 -14.49 -3.11
CA ILE A 75 -13.95 -13.76 -4.08
C ILE A 75 -14.87 -12.89 -4.93
N GLY A 76 -14.63 -11.59 -4.90
CA GLY A 76 -15.39 -10.60 -5.65
C GLY A 76 -15.13 -9.17 -5.17
N GLU A 77 -15.41 -8.23 -6.06
CA GLU A 77 -15.22 -6.80 -5.82
C GLU A 77 -16.56 -6.18 -5.39
N ALA A 78 -16.60 -5.58 -4.21
CA ALA A 78 -17.81 -4.89 -3.73
C ALA A 78 -18.05 -3.63 -4.55
N ASP A 79 -19.26 -3.47 -5.07
CA ASP A 79 -19.64 -2.33 -5.92
C ASP A 79 -20.81 -1.51 -5.34
N GLY A 80 -21.38 -1.95 -4.22
CA GLY A 80 -22.46 -1.22 -3.55
C GLY A 80 -22.83 -1.76 -2.17
N VAL A 81 -23.45 -0.91 -1.37
CA VAL A 81 -24.01 -1.26 -0.06
C VAL A 81 -25.38 -0.62 0.09
N ASP A 82 -26.41 -1.45 0.23
CA ASP A 82 -27.75 -1.00 0.60
C ASP A 82 -27.91 -1.11 2.13
N LEU A 83 -27.83 0.05 2.79
CA LEU A 83 -27.96 0.16 4.24
C LEU A 83 -29.39 -0.13 4.74
N GLN A 84 -30.41 0.10 3.91
CA GLN A 84 -31.81 -0.12 4.28
C GLN A 84 -32.18 -1.60 4.19
N GLN A 85 -31.79 -2.25 3.10
CA GLN A 85 -32.03 -3.68 2.87
C GLN A 85 -30.97 -4.58 3.50
N ARG A 86 -29.90 -3.99 4.05
CA ARG A 86 -28.76 -4.67 4.67
C ARG A 86 -28.09 -5.67 3.73
N ARG A 87 -27.68 -5.18 2.56
CA ARG A 87 -27.02 -5.95 1.51
C ARG A 87 -25.75 -5.29 1.02
N VAL A 88 -24.77 -6.11 0.67
CA VAL A 88 -23.57 -5.71 -0.09
C VAL A 88 -23.67 -6.35 -1.46
N SER A 89 -23.67 -5.55 -2.52
CA SER A 89 -23.55 -6.02 -3.89
C SER A 89 -22.08 -6.15 -4.28
N TYR A 90 -21.78 -7.14 -5.11
CA TYR A 90 -20.43 -7.39 -5.57
C TYR A 90 -20.41 -8.05 -6.95
N ARG A 91 -19.31 -7.83 -7.67
CA ARG A 91 -19.01 -8.51 -8.93
C ARG A 91 -18.10 -9.71 -8.68
N LYS A 92 -18.49 -10.87 -9.21
CA LYS A 92 -17.67 -12.09 -9.21
C LYS A 92 -16.53 -11.97 -10.23
N PRO A 93 -15.45 -12.77 -10.10
CA PRO A 93 -14.37 -12.81 -11.09
C PRO A 93 -14.79 -13.12 -12.52
N GLU A 94 -15.91 -13.85 -12.70
CA GLU A 94 -16.48 -14.20 -14.00
C GLU A 94 -17.44 -13.13 -14.55
N GLY A 95 -17.67 -12.03 -13.82
CA GLY A 95 -18.44 -10.86 -14.26
C GLY A 95 -19.87 -10.77 -13.73
N ASP A 96 -20.44 -11.87 -13.21
CA ASP A 96 -21.78 -11.87 -12.63
C ASP A 96 -21.87 -11.00 -11.37
N SER A 97 -22.96 -10.24 -11.24
CA SER A 97 -23.32 -9.58 -9.99
C SER A 97 -23.96 -10.57 -9.01
N ALA A 98 -23.71 -10.36 -7.72
CA ALA A 98 -24.34 -11.08 -6.63
C ALA A 98 -24.43 -10.22 -5.38
N ASP A 99 -25.23 -10.67 -4.41
CA ASP A 99 -25.45 -9.96 -3.14
C ASP A 99 -25.12 -10.83 -1.93
N LEU A 100 -24.69 -10.15 -0.86
CA LEU A 100 -24.55 -10.70 0.48
C LEU A 100 -25.44 -9.91 1.44
N ALA A 101 -26.50 -10.54 1.96
CA ALA A 101 -27.25 -10.01 3.10
C ALA A 101 -26.40 -10.07 4.37
N TYR A 102 -26.59 -9.14 5.30
CA TYR A 102 -25.87 -9.10 6.58
C TYR A 102 -26.77 -8.73 7.77
N ASP A 103 -26.42 -9.23 8.95
CA ASP A 103 -26.91 -8.68 10.22
C ASP A 103 -25.95 -7.62 10.76
N ARG A 104 -24.66 -7.74 10.46
CA ARG A 104 -23.59 -6.79 10.77
C ARG A 104 -22.63 -6.63 9.60
N LEU A 105 -22.21 -5.40 9.36
CA LEU A 105 -21.29 -5.05 8.28
C LEU A 105 -20.02 -4.41 8.84
N VAL A 106 -18.86 -4.84 8.35
CA VAL A 106 -17.57 -4.18 8.61
C VAL A 106 -16.99 -3.73 7.27
N LEU A 107 -16.89 -2.41 7.08
CA LEU A 107 -16.26 -1.80 5.92
C LEU A 107 -14.76 -1.60 6.18
N ALA A 108 -13.93 -2.40 5.52
CA ALA A 108 -12.48 -2.38 5.60
C ALA A 108 -11.84 -2.36 4.20
N VAL A 109 -12.50 -1.66 3.27
CA VAL A 109 -12.13 -1.55 1.84
C VAL A 109 -10.79 -0.86 1.59
N GLY A 110 -10.28 -0.12 2.58
CA GLY A 110 -8.94 0.46 2.49
C GLY A 110 -8.91 1.76 1.70
N SER A 111 -7.90 1.89 0.83
CA SER A 111 -7.57 3.12 0.11
C SER A 111 -6.98 2.83 -1.26
N VAL A 112 -7.12 3.81 -2.15
CA VAL A 112 -6.59 3.83 -3.51
C VAL A 112 -5.63 5.00 -3.70
N ASN A 113 -4.90 5.03 -4.82
CA ASN A 113 -3.99 6.12 -5.14
C ASN A 113 -4.74 7.47 -5.14
N LYS A 114 -4.15 8.48 -4.50
CA LYS A 114 -4.70 9.84 -4.53
C LYS A 114 -4.38 10.49 -5.86
N LEU A 115 -5.42 10.78 -6.64
CA LEU A 115 -5.31 11.52 -7.89
C LEU A 115 -5.32 13.03 -7.62
N LEU A 116 -4.48 13.76 -8.35
CA LEU A 116 -4.53 15.22 -8.43
C LEU A 116 -4.92 15.61 -9.86
N PRO A 117 -5.66 16.70 -10.07
CA PRO A 117 -6.11 17.13 -11.39
C PRO A 117 -4.94 17.76 -12.18
N ILE A 118 -3.98 16.93 -12.56
CA ILE A 118 -2.76 17.30 -13.28
C ILE A 118 -2.83 16.66 -14.66
N PRO A 119 -2.78 17.45 -15.75
CA PRO A 119 -2.88 16.91 -17.11
C PRO A 119 -1.88 15.78 -17.40
N GLY A 120 -2.37 14.69 -18.00
CA GLY A 120 -1.57 13.55 -18.44
C GLY A 120 -1.10 12.59 -17.34
N ILE A 121 -1.34 12.88 -16.06
CA ILE A 121 -0.89 12.01 -14.95
C ILE A 121 -1.61 10.66 -14.97
N THR A 122 -2.91 10.63 -15.25
CA THR A 122 -3.71 9.39 -15.30
C THR A 122 -3.28 8.45 -16.43
N GLU A 123 -2.73 9.00 -17.51
CA GLU A 123 -2.32 8.29 -18.72
C GLU A 123 -0.87 7.81 -18.65
N HIS A 124 0.01 8.54 -17.94
CA HIS A 124 1.46 8.32 -18.01
C HIS A 124 2.10 7.95 -16.67
N ALA A 125 1.44 8.20 -15.54
CA ALA A 125 1.95 7.80 -14.24
C ALA A 125 1.40 6.43 -13.83
N HIS A 126 2.16 5.73 -12.99
CA HIS A 126 1.73 4.47 -12.38
C HIS A 126 1.77 4.57 -10.87
N GLY A 127 0.73 4.06 -10.22
CA GLY A 127 0.65 3.98 -8.77
C GLY A 127 1.60 2.93 -8.20
N PHE A 128 1.65 2.86 -6.87
CA PHE A 128 2.45 1.86 -6.16
C PHE A 128 1.79 1.48 -4.83
N ARG A 129 0.74 0.66 -4.91
CA ARG A 129 -0.15 0.32 -3.80
C ARG A 129 -0.50 -1.16 -3.71
N GLY A 130 -0.55 -1.86 -4.85
CA GLY A 130 -0.91 -3.26 -4.97
C GLY A 130 0.19 -4.12 -5.59
N LEU A 131 0.00 -5.45 -5.53
CA LEU A 131 0.96 -6.39 -6.10
C LEU A 131 1.17 -6.26 -7.61
N PRO A 132 0.13 -6.04 -8.45
CA PRO A 132 0.30 -5.82 -9.89
C PRO A 132 1.19 -4.62 -10.21
N GLU A 133 1.03 -3.50 -9.49
CA GLU A 133 1.83 -2.29 -9.68
C GLU A 133 3.31 -2.52 -9.31
N ALA A 134 3.59 -3.31 -8.28
CA ALA A 134 4.96 -3.65 -7.88
C ALA A 134 5.66 -4.55 -8.89
N LEU A 135 4.94 -5.55 -9.42
CA LEU A 135 5.41 -6.42 -10.50
C LEU A 135 5.65 -5.63 -11.78
N TYR A 136 4.72 -4.75 -12.13
CA TYR A 136 4.88 -3.83 -13.26
C TYR A 136 6.13 -2.96 -13.09
N LEU A 137 6.32 -2.34 -11.92
CA LEU A 137 7.47 -1.46 -11.71
C LEU A 137 8.79 -2.22 -11.83
N HIS A 138 8.87 -3.44 -11.28
CA HIS A 138 10.04 -4.30 -11.44
C HIS A 138 10.39 -4.52 -12.92
N ASP A 139 9.43 -5.05 -13.69
CA ASP A 139 9.61 -5.36 -15.11
C ASP A 139 9.88 -4.08 -15.92
N HIS A 140 9.21 -2.98 -15.59
CA HIS A 140 9.41 -1.69 -16.23
C HIS A 140 10.82 -1.17 -16.03
N VAL A 141 11.38 -1.24 -14.82
CA VAL A 141 12.75 -0.79 -14.52
C VAL A 141 13.78 -1.60 -15.30
N VAL A 142 13.68 -2.93 -15.29
CA VAL A 142 14.57 -3.80 -16.07
C VAL A 142 14.47 -3.45 -17.55
N ARG A 143 13.26 -3.35 -18.10
CA ARG A 143 13.02 -2.99 -19.50
C ARG A 143 13.60 -1.63 -19.88
N GLN A 144 13.51 -0.63 -19.01
CA GLN A 144 14.08 0.70 -19.30
C GLN A 144 15.61 0.63 -19.44
N ILE A 145 16.28 -0.13 -18.56
CA ILE A 145 17.74 -0.31 -18.66
C ILE A 145 18.14 -1.02 -19.97
N GLU A 146 17.41 -2.07 -20.34
CA GLU A 146 17.64 -2.79 -21.61
C GLU A 146 17.43 -1.89 -22.84
N LEU A 147 16.36 -1.07 -22.84
CA LEU A 147 16.08 -0.11 -23.92
C LEU A 147 17.14 0.99 -23.99
N ALA A 148 17.63 1.46 -22.83
CA ALA A 148 18.72 2.43 -22.76
C ALA A 148 20.02 1.87 -23.35
N GLU A 149 20.35 0.61 -23.11
CA GLU A 149 21.52 -0.05 -23.70
C GLU A 149 21.34 -0.25 -25.22
N ALA A 150 20.12 -0.57 -25.66
CA ALA A 150 19.83 -0.91 -27.06
C ALA A 150 19.79 0.30 -28.01
N THR A 151 19.58 1.51 -27.49
CA THR A 151 19.45 2.72 -28.33
C THR A 151 20.79 3.42 -28.57
N ASP A 152 21.00 3.86 -29.81
CA ASP A 152 22.14 4.70 -30.20
C ASP A 152 21.89 6.20 -29.93
N ASP A 153 20.63 6.60 -29.75
CA ASP A 153 20.25 7.99 -29.45
C ASP A 153 20.48 8.30 -27.96
N ALA A 154 21.42 9.22 -27.71
CA ALA A 154 21.76 9.67 -26.36
C ALA A 154 20.57 10.28 -25.61
N ALA A 155 19.69 11.02 -26.28
CA ALA A 155 18.53 11.63 -25.62
C ALA A 155 17.50 10.58 -25.18
N GLN A 156 17.28 9.55 -26.01
CA GLN A 156 16.43 8.41 -25.64
C GLN A 156 17.06 7.59 -24.51
N ARG A 157 18.36 7.34 -24.58
CA ARG A 157 19.11 6.65 -23.52
C ARG A 157 18.94 7.35 -22.17
N ASP A 158 19.13 8.67 -22.14
CA ASP A 158 18.97 9.47 -20.93
C ASP A 158 17.54 9.48 -20.40
N ALA A 159 16.53 9.48 -21.29
CA ALA A 159 15.13 9.39 -20.92
C ALA A 159 14.76 8.02 -20.32
N HIS A 160 15.27 6.92 -20.88
CA HIS A 160 15.11 5.58 -20.33
C HIS A 160 15.84 5.43 -18.98
N CYS A 161 16.99 6.08 -18.80
CA CYS A 161 17.75 6.07 -17.55
C CYS A 161 17.24 7.05 -16.49
N THR A 162 16.19 7.84 -16.75
CA THR A 162 15.65 8.81 -15.79
C THR A 162 14.35 8.30 -15.17
N PHE A 163 14.33 8.11 -13.85
CA PHE A 163 13.17 7.65 -13.08
C PHE A 163 12.65 8.77 -12.18
N VAL A 164 11.37 9.12 -12.30
CA VAL A 164 10.74 10.20 -11.51
C VAL A 164 9.74 9.61 -10.53
N VAL A 165 9.96 9.84 -9.24
CA VAL A 165 9.04 9.47 -8.16
C VAL A 165 8.42 10.75 -7.59
N VAL A 166 7.09 10.83 -7.57
CA VAL A 166 6.36 11.97 -6.99
C VAL A 166 5.73 11.54 -5.67
N GLY A 167 6.04 12.22 -4.58
CA GLY A 167 5.64 11.91 -3.21
C GLY A 167 6.79 11.32 -2.39
N ALA A 168 7.41 12.14 -1.55
CA ALA A 168 8.47 11.80 -0.61
C ALA A 168 7.93 11.34 0.76
N GLY A 169 6.73 10.76 0.78
CA GLY A 169 6.26 9.95 1.92
C GLY A 169 7.03 8.64 2.04
N TYR A 170 6.54 7.72 2.89
CA TYR A 170 7.14 6.40 3.08
C TYR A 170 7.42 5.69 1.76
N THR A 171 6.35 5.41 1.01
CA THR A 171 6.41 4.59 -0.20
C THR A 171 7.36 5.15 -1.24
N GLY A 172 7.26 6.44 -1.58
CA GLY A 172 8.14 7.02 -2.60
C GLY A 172 9.61 7.13 -2.16
N THR A 173 9.86 7.35 -0.87
CA THR A 173 11.22 7.33 -0.30
C THR A 173 11.84 5.93 -0.43
N GLU A 174 11.11 4.89 -0.05
CA GLU A 174 11.60 3.49 -0.15
C GLU A 174 11.77 3.08 -1.62
N VAL A 175 10.80 3.41 -2.49
CA VAL A 175 10.89 3.14 -3.94
C VAL A 175 12.11 3.82 -4.55
N ALA A 176 12.37 5.10 -4.27
CA ALA A 176 13.55 5.79 -4.80
C ALA A 176 14.87 5.20 -4.25
N ALA A 177 14.92 4.90 -2.94
CA ALA A 177 16.12 4.37 -2.30
C ALA A 177 16.47 2.96 -2.82
N HIS A 178 15.48 2.07 -2.90
CA HIS A 178 15.65 0.72 -3.44
C HIS A 178 15.88 0.73 -4.95
N GLY A 179 15.14 1.58 -5.67
CA GLY A 179 15.22 1.74 -7.11
C GLY A 179 16.62 2.13 -7.58
N GLN A 180 17.23 3.13 -6.93
CA GLN A 180 18.60 3.56 -7.26
C GLN A 180 19.60 2.40 -7.13
N LEU A 181 19.56 1.64 -6.03
CA LEU A 181 20.44 0.48 -5.84
C LEU A 181 20.18 -0.61 -6.89
N PHE A 182 18.91 -0.85 -7.21
CA PHE A 182 18.54 -1.85 -8.20
C PHE A 182 19.05 -1.47 -9.60
N THR A 183 18.84 -0.22 -10.01
CA THR A 183 19.32 0.26 -11.32
C THR A 183 20.84 0.34 -11.42
N ASP A 184 21.55 0.66 -10.33
CA ASP A 184 23.03 0.60 -10.32
C ASP A 184 23.52 -0.85 -10.50
N ALA A 185 22.89 -1.81 -9.83
CA ALA A 185 23.22 -3.23 -9.98
C ALA A 185 22.85 -3.78 -11.38
N LEU A 186 21.76 -3.30 -11.98
CA LEU A 186 21.39 -3.59 -13.36
C LEU A 186 22.41 -3.02 -14.34
N ALA A 187 22.72 -1.73 -14.24
CA ALA A 187 23.67 -1.07 -15.14
C ALA A 187 25.04 -1.78 -15.16
N ALA A 188 25.51 -2.31 -14.02
CA ALA A 188 26.73 -3.10 -13.94
C ALA A 188 26.70 -4.41 -14.76
N GLN A 189 25.50 -4.95 -15.04
CA GLN A 189 25.28 -6.14 -15.88
C GLN A 189 25.15 -5.79 -17.37
N HIS A 190 24.99 -4.51 -17.71
CA HIS A 190 24.80 -4.00 -19.08
C HIS A 190 26.00 -3.15 -19.52
N PRO A 191 27.14 -3.76 -19.90
CA PRO A 191 28.41 -3.05 -20.09
C PRO A 191 28.42 -2.05 -21.25
N ARG A 192 27.46 -2.11 -22.19
CA ARG A 192 27.35 -1.09 -23.26
C ARG A 192 26.55 0.14 -22.83
N LEU A 193 25.91 0.11 -21.66
CA LEU A 193 25.18 1.26 -21.14
C LEU A 193 26.18 2.33 -20.68
N THR A 194 26.20 3.45 -21.38
CA THR A 194 27.12 4.57 -21.08
C THR A 194 26.56 5.58 -20.08
N THR A 195 25.26 5.53 -19.81
CA THR A 195 24.56 6.48 -18.95
C THR A 195 24.24 5.82 -17.61
N ARG A 196 24.65 6.44 -16.50
CA ARG A 196 24.25 5.98 -15.17
C ARG A 196 22.77 6.31 -14.92
N PRO A 197 21.95 5.35 -14.45
CA PRO A 197 20.57 5.62 -14.06
C PRO A 197 20.46 6.73 -13.00
N ARG A 198 19.47 7.61 -13.18
CA ARG A 198 19.19 8.75 -12.31
C ARG A 198 17.78 8.65 -11.76
N TRP A 199 17.66 8.79 -10.45
CA TRP A 199 16.38 8.85 -9.75
C TRP A 199 16.12 10.27 -9.24
N LEU A 200 14.89 10.75 -9.43
CA LEU A 200 14.40 12.00 -8.87
C LEU A 200 13.27 11.71 -7.89
N LEU A 201 13.32 12.34 -6.72
CA LEU A 201 12.25 12.27 -5.72
C LEU A 201 11.69 13.67 -5.49
N LEU A 202 10.44 13.88 -5.89
CA LEU A 202 9.76 15.18 -5.88
C LEU A 202 8.67 15.19 -4.81
N ASP A 203 8.55 16.26 -4.03
CA ASP A 203 7.41 16.47 -3.15
C ASP A 203 7.17 17.97 -2.89
N ILE A 204 5.93 18.34 -2.62
CA ILE A 204 5.53 19.71 -2.26
C ILE A 204 5.90 20.08 -0.82
N ALA A 205 6.09 19.09 0.04
CA ALA A 205 6.52 19.28 1.42
C ALA A 205 7.92 19.89 1.49
N ASP A 206 8.31 20.35 2.67
CA ASP A 206 9.61 20.95 2.96
C ASP A 206 10.71 19.91 3.19
N ARG A 207 10.34 18.69 3.61
CA ARG A 207 11.26 17.58 3.89
C ARG A 207 10.72 16.21 3.44
N VAL A 208 11.65 15.29 3.19
CA VAL A 208 11.38 13.86 2.97
C VAL A 208 10.78 13.27 4.25
N LEU A 209 9.83 12.34 4.13
CA LEU A 209 9.10 11.72 5.24
C LEU A 209 8.46 12.78 6.17
N PRO A 210 7.65 13.71 5.64
CA PRO A 210 7.19 14.88 6.40
C PRO A 210 6.33 14.53 7.63
N GLU A 211 5.70 13.36 7.64
CA GLU A 211 4.90 12.83 8.74
C GLU A 211 5.74 12.27 9.90
N LEU A 212 7.06 12.12 9.73
CA LEU A 212 7.96 11.51 10.71
C LEU A 212 8.78 12.52 11.48
N ASP A 213 9.50 12.02 12.50
CA ASP A 213 10.42 12.87 13.23
C ASP A 213 11.55 13.38 12.32
N GLN A 214 12.06 14.55 12.66
CA GLN A 214 13.08 15.23 11.87
C GLN A 214 14.35 14.37 11.68
N ARG A 215 14.74 13.57 12.69
CA ARG A 215 15.96 12.77 12.63
C ARG A 215 15.83 11.62 11.62
N MET A 216 14.65 11.03 11.50
CA MET A 216 14.34 10.06 10.44
C MET A 216 14.37 10.72 9.07
N SER A 217 13.79 11.92 8.94
CA SER A 217 13.80 12.72 7.71
C SER A 217 15.23 13.03 7.25
N ASP A 218 16.08 13.52 8.18
CA ASP A 218 17.49 13.83 7.92
C ASP A 218 18.30 12.58 7.54
N THR A 219 17.96 11.44 8.14
CA THR A 219 18.61 10.16 7.83
C THR A 219 18.26 9.69 6.44
N ALA A 220 16.98 9.69 6.07
CA ALA A 220 16.53 9.34 4.73
C ALA A 220 17.16 10.26 3.69
N ARG A 221 17.15 11.58 3.95
CA ARG A 221 17.78 12.57 3.05
C ARG A 221 19.25 12.28 2.81
N ARG A 222 20.03 12.05 3.88
CA ARG A 222 21.47 11.75 3.78
C ARG A 222 21.74 10.48 2.97
N VAL A 223 20.93 9.44 3.14
CA VAL A 223 21.07 8.18 2.38
C VAL A 223 20.75 8.38 0.91
N LEU A 224 19.66 9.10 0.60
CA LEU A 224 19.27 9.42 -0.78
C LEU A 224 20.35 10.27 -1.49
N ASP A 225 20.81 11.35 -0.84
CA ASP A 225 21.87 12.22 -1.35
C ASP A 225 23.18 11.42 -1.59
N GLY A 226 23.55 10.56 -0.62
CA GLY A 226 24.75 9.72 -0.71
C GLY A 226 24.70 8.70 -1.86
N ARG A 227 23.51 8.38 -2.39
CA ARG A 227 23.32 7.50 -3.56
C ARG A 227 23.17 8.28 -4.87
N GLY A 228 23.12 9.61 -4.80
CA GLY A 228 22.91 10.49 -5.94
C GLY A 228 21.47 10.58 -6.41
N VAL A 229 20.49 10.32 -5.54
CA VAL A 229 19.07 10.61 -5.83
C VAL A 229 18.88 12.13 -5.79
N ASP A 230 18.29 12.70 -6.84
CA ASP A 230 17.98 14.12 -6.93
C ASP A 230 16.67 14.40 -6.17
N VAL A 231 16.80 14.78 -4.90
CA VAL A 231 15.67 15.08 -4.00
C VAL A 231 15.28 16.55 -4.11
N ARG A 232 14.08 16.82 -4.65
CA ARG A 232 13.55 18.18 -4.84
C ARG A 232 12.27 18.38 -4.03
N MET A 233 12.45 18.99 -2.86
CA MET A 233 11.36 19.45 -2.00
C MET A 233 10.75 20.76 -2.53
N GLY A 234 9.50 21.07 -2.15
CA GLY A 234 8.73 22.19 -2.71
C GLY A 234 8.46 22.11 -4.22
N THR A 235 8.70 20.95 -4.85
CA THR A 235 8.60 20.76 -6.31
C THR A 235 7.68 19.59 -6.64
N THR A 236 6.82 19.74 -7.65
CA THR A 236 5.92 18.68 -8.11
C THR A 236 5.75 18.71 -9.62
N VAL A 237 4.96 17.78 -10.18
CA VAL A 237 4.64 17.72 -11.60
C VAL A 237 3.46 18.65 -11.91
N LYS A 238 3.58 19.45 -12.97
CA LYS A 238 2.50 20.30 -13.52
C LYS A 238 1.77 19.65 -14.69
N GLU A 239 2.45 18.77 -15.43
CA GLU A 239 1.92 18.04 -16.57
C GLU A 239 2.81 16.85 -16.86
N ALA A 240 2.21 15.73 -17.27
CA ALA A 240 2.92 14.58 -17.81
C ALA A 240 2.55 14.35 -19.28
N THR A 241 3.51 13.83 -20.03
CA THR A 241 3.37 13.47 -21.45
C THR A 241 3.98 12.08 -21.66
N ALA A 242 3.82 11.52 -22.86
CA ALA A 242 4.42 10.22 -23.19
C ALA A 242 5.97 10.22 -23.14
N ASP A 243 6.60 11.38 -23.30
CA ASP A 243 8.06 11.53 -23.39
C ASP A 243 8.71 12.16 -22.14
N GLY A 244 7.91 12.54 -21.14
CA GLY A 244 8.45 13.17 -19.93
C GLY A 244 7.46 14.00 -19.13
N VAL A 245 7.99 14.76 -18.18
CA VAL A 245 7.21 15.54 -17.21
C VAL A 245 7.67 16.99 -17.16
N ARG A 246 6.70 17.91 -17.06
CA ARG A 246 6.94 19.32 -16.78
C ARG A 246 6.75 19.59 -15.30
N LEU A 247 7.74 20.17 -14.65
CA LEU A 247 7.74 20.42 -13.21
C LEU A 247 7.14 21.78 -12.86
N SER A 248 6.85 21.97 -11.57
CA SER A 248 6.28 23.19 -11.01
C SER A 248 7.18 24.41 -11.13
N ASP A 249 8.50 24.20 -11.16
CA ASP A 249 9.53 25.22 -11.39
C ASP A 249 9.69 25.63 -12.87
N GLY A 250 8.96 24.97 -13.78
CA GLY A 250 9.01 25.23 -15.22
C GLY A 250 10.02 24.37 -15.99
N SER A 251 10.84 23.57 -15.30
CA SER A 251 11.77 22.64 -15.96
C SER A 251 11.02 21.46 -16.60
N TYR A 252 11.61 20.88 -17.64
CA TYR A 252 11.14 19.66 -18.29
C TYR A 252 12.14 18.54 -18.08
N LEU A 253 11.66 17.36 -17.74
CA LEU A 253 12.45 16.14 -17.57
C LEU A 253 11.99 15.11 -18.59
N ALA A 254 12.86 14.74 -19.52
CA ALA A 254 12.64 13.58 -20.37
C ALA A 254 12.71 12.31 -19.51
N THR A 255 11.66 11.50 -19.52
CA THR A 255 11.58 10.26 -18.75
C THR A 255 10.53 9.34 -19.35
N ARG A 256 10.75 8.02 -19.21
CA ARG A 256 9.75 7.00 -19.51
C ARG A 256 9.10 6.40 -18.25
N SER A 257 9.48 6.89 -17.08
CA SER A 257 9.17 6.29 -15.78
C SER A 257 8.66 7.34 -14.82
N LEU A 258 7.34 7.37 -14.63
CA LEU A 258 6.68 8.24 -13.67
C LEU A 258 5.94 7.40 -12.63
N ILE A 259 6.47 7.39 -11.41
CA ILE A 259 5.94 6.63 -10.28
C ILE A 259 5.23 7.59 -9.32
N TRP A 260 3.95 7.31 -9.05
CA TRP A 260 3.08 8.18 -8.28
C TRP A 260 2.85 7.65 -6.86
N CYS A 261 3.47 8.33 -5.89
CA CYS A 261 3.50 8.01 -4.47
C CYS A 261 2.99 9.17 -3.60
N VAL A 262 2.17 10.08 -4.14
CA VAL A 262 1.68 11.33 -3.47
C VAL A 262 0.71 11.06 -2.30
N GLY A 263 0.41 9.79 -2.05
CA GLY A 263 -0.42 9.33 -0.95
C GLY A 263 -1.70 8.68 -1.44
N VAL A 264 -2.60 8.46 -0.49
CA VAL A 264 -3.79 7.66 -0.70
C VAL A 264 -5.05 8.44 -0.37
N ARG A 265 -6.17 7.99 -0.94
CA ARG A 265 -7.52 8.43 -0.57
C ARG A 265 -8.37 7.21 -0.26
N PRO A 266 -9.44 7.35 0.53
CA PRO A 266 -10.34 6.25 0.80
C PRO A 266 -10.96 5.70 -0.48
N ASP A 267 -11.27 4.41 -0.45
CA ASP A 267 -11.95 3.70 -1.54
C ASP A 267 -13.24 4.44 -1.98
N PRO A 268 -13.52 4.54 -3.30
CA PRO A 268 -14.73 5.18 -3.82
C PRO A 268 -16.04 4.66 -3.23
N LEU A 269 -16.10 3.39 -2.82
CA LEU A 269 -17.27 2.79 -2.14
C LEU A 269 -17.66 3.61 -0.91
N VAL A 270 -16.69 4.19 -0.18
CA VAL A 270 -16.96 5.02 1.00
C VAL A 270 -17.81 6.25 0.65
N ALA A 271 -17.49 6.93 -0.45
CA ALA A 271 -18.23 8.10 -0.90
C ALA A 271 -19.63 7.72 -1.41
N SER A 272 -19.76 6.55 -2.04
CA SER A 272 -21.04 6.06 -2.60
C SER A 272 -22.14 5.86 -1.55
N LEU A 273 -21.77 5.68 -0.27
CA LEU A 273 -22.72 5.49 0.83
C LEU A 273 -23.57 6.73 1.13
N GLY A 274 -23.16 7.92 0.68
CA GLY A 274 -23.85 9.18 0.98
C GLY A 274 -23.84 9.56 2.47
N LEU A 275 -22.99 8.94 3.27
CA LEU A 275 -22.85 9.19 4.69
C LEU A 275 -21.83 10.30 4.97
N ARG A 276 -21.85 10.82 6.20
CA ARG A 276 -20.90 11.85 6.62
C ARG A 276 -19.46 11.33 6.52
N THR A 277 -18.61 12.12 5.87
CA THR A 277 -17.18 11.84 5.76
C THR A 277 -16.34 12.97 6.36
N GLU A 278 -15.11 12.64 6.75
CA GLU A 278 -14.07 13.58 7.13
C GLU A 278 -12.80 13.26 6.35
N LYS A 279 -12.33 14.23 5.53
CA LYS A 279 -11.23 14.03 4.57
C LYS A 279 -11.49 12.80 3.66
N GLY A 280 -12.75 12.60 3.25
CA GLY A 280 -13.20 11.48 2.41
C GLY A 280 -13.40 10.15 3.15
N ARG A 281 -13.05 10.04 4.44
CA ARG A 281 -13.20 8.81 5.24
C ARG A 281 -14.53 8.78 5.97
N LEU A 282 -15.13 7.62 6.12
CA LEU A 282 -16.41 7.46 6.81
C LEU A 282 -16.29 7.83 8.30
N VAL A 283 -17.13 8.74 8.77
CA VAL A 283 -17.14 9.13 10.19
C VAL A 283 -17.64 7.96 11.05
N VAL A 284 -16.87 7.60 12.08
CA VAL A 284 -17.22 6.56 13.06
C VAL A 284 -17.03 7.07 14.49
N ASP A 285 -17.70 6.43 15.44
CA ASP A 285 -17.47 6.64 16.87
C ASP A 285 -16.15 5.99 17.34
N GLU A 286 -15.77 6.20 18.61
CA GLU A 286 -14.58 5.59 19.20
C GLU A 286 -14.66 4.05 19.30
N PHE A 287 -15.84 3.47 19.09
CA PHE A 287 -16.07 2.03 19.02
C PHE A 287 -16.11 1.51 17.57
N LEU A 288 -15.75 2.35 16.59
CA LEU A 288 -15.71 2.06 15.16
C LEU A 288 -17.09 1.85 14.52
N GLY A 289 -18.16 2.24 15.22
CA GLY A 289 -19.54 2.17 14.73
C GLY A 289 -19.89 3.40 13.90
N VAL A 290 -20.70 3.21 12.86
CA VAL A 290 -21.19 4.29 12.01
C VAL A 290 -22.41 4.96 12.68
N PRO A 291 -22.40 6.27 12.96
CA PRO A 291 -23.55 6.95 13.57
C PRO A 291 -24.84 6.77 12.77
N GLY A 292 -25.93 6.41 13.44
CA GLY A 292 -27.23 6.13 12.82
C GLY A 292 -27.42 4.70 12.30
N PHE A 293 -26.34 3.91 12.21
CA PHE A 293 -26.37 2.53 11.70
C PHE A 293 -25.70 1.59 12.71
N PRO A 294 -26.39 1.18 13.79
CA PRO A 294 -25.78 0.40 14.88
C PRO A 294 -25.21 -0.95 14.45
N GLU A 295 -25.62 -1.47 13.30
CA GLU A 295 -25.14 -2.70 12.66
C GLU A 295 -23.90 -2.54 11.78
N VAL A 296 -23.51 -1.31 11.44
CA VAL A 296 -22.41 -1.02 10.51
C VAL A 296 -21.20 -0.46 11.27
N PHE A 297 -20.04 -1.00 10.93
CA PHE A 297 -18.74 -0.59 11.43
C PHE A 297 -17.81 -0.26 10.27
N ALA A 298 -16.84 0.61 10.49
CA ALA A 298 -15.77 0.86 9.52
C ALA A 298 -14.42 1.03 10.22
N CYS A 299 -13.35 0.60 9.56
CA CYS A 299 -12.00 0.66 10.12
C CYS A 299 -10.92 0.70 9.04
N GLY A 300 -9.68 0.94 9.48
CA GLY A 300 -8.55 1.19 8.58
C GLY A 300 -8.71 2.49 7.84
N ASP A 301 -8.11 2.54 6.65
CA ASP A 301 -8.07 3.73 5.81
C ASP A 301 -9.45 4.25 5.37
N ALA A 302 -10.48 3.41 5.38
CA ALA A 302 -11.84 3.78 5.02
C ALA A 302 -12.54 4.64 6.09
N ALA A 303 -12.03 4.67 7.33
CA ALA A 303 -12.72 5.26 8.47
C ALA A 303 -11.94 6.43 9.11
N ALA A 304 -12.68 7.50 9.45
CA ALA A 304 -12.20 8.61 10.25
C ALA A 304 -12.34 8.24 11.73
N VAL A 305 -11.47 7.35 12.22
CA VAL A 305 -11.48 6.90 13.61
C VAL A 305 -10.94 8.00 14.52
N PRO A 306 -11.67 8.44 15.56
CA PRO A 306 -11.17 9.43 16.52
C PRO A 306 -9.92 8.94 17.24
N ASP A 307 -8.91 9.80 17.38
CA ASP A 307 -7.73 9.50 18.19
C ASP A 307 -7.93 9.99 19.63
N LEU A 308 -8.29 9.09 20.52
CA LEU A 308 -8.47 9.41 21.95
C LEU A 308 -7.17 9.76 22.69
N THR A 309 -6.00 9.61 22.05
CA THR A 309 -4.72 10.09 22.58
C THR A 309 -4.40 11.51 22.12
N ARG A 310 -5.07 12.01 21.08
CA ARG A 310 -4.94 13.37 20.51
C ARG A 310 -6.33 13.95 20.24
N PRO A 311 -7.01 14.47 21.28
CA PRO A 311 -8.40 14.91 21.16
C PRO A 311 -8.63 15.91 20.01
N GLY A 312 -9.64 15.66 19.19
CA GLY A 312 -9.96 16.48 18.01
C GLY A 312 -9.25 16.04 16.73
N GLU A 313 -8.31 15.10 16.83
CA GLU A 313 -7.68 14.46 15.68
C GLU A 313 -8.31 13.09 15.38
N VAL A 314 -8.07 12.64 14.14
CA VAL A 314 -8.44 11.32 13.63
C VAL A 314 -7.17 10.57 13.29
N THR A 315 -7.16 9.25 13.50
CA THR A 315 -5.97 8.40 13.30
C THR A 315 -5.43 8.51 11.88
N THR A 316 -4.11 8.34 11.70
CA THR A 316 -3.47 8.32 10.37
C THR A 316 -3.79 7.03 9.60
N MET A 317 -3.62 7.05 8.27
CA MET A 317 -3.87 5.91 7.38
C MET A 317 -2.66 4.97 7.35
N THR A 318 -2.43 4.25 8.46
CA THR A 318 -1.29 3.35 8.60
C THR A 318 -1.72 1.90 8.81
N ALA A 319 -0.90 0.97 8.31
CA ALA A 319 -1.06 -0.46 8.58
C ALA A 319 -1.12 -0.77 10.09
N GLN A 320 -0.37 -0.01 10.89
CA GLN A 320 -0.37 -0.11 12.35
C GLN A 320 -1.74 0.19 12.97
N HIS A 321 -2.38 1.30 12.56
CA HIS A 321 -3.73 1.62 13.00
C HIS A 321 -4.73 0.60 12.46
N ALA A 322 -4.67 0.29 11.17
CA ALA A 322 -5.59 -0.64 10.52
C ALA A 322 -5.61 -2.02 11.19
N GLU A 323 -4.45 -2.63 11.46
CA GLU A 323 -4.39 -3.93 12.17
C GLU A 323 -5.06 -3.87 13.56
N ARG A 324 -4.79 -2.80 14.31
CA ARG A 324 -5.31 -2.64 15.68
C ARG A 324 -6.81 -2.35 15.68
N GLN A 325 -7.27 -1.51 14.76
CA GLN A 325 -8.68 -1.24 14.56
C GLN A 325 -9.40 -2.50 14.09
N GLY A 326 -8.79 -3.32 13.23
CA GLY A 326 -9.28 -4.65 12.85
C GLY A 326 -9.46 -5.59 14.05
N LYS A 327 -8.46 -5.66 14.94
CA LYS A 327 -8.60 -6.41 16.20
C LYS A 327 -9.74 -5.87 17.06
N LEU A 328 -9.85 -4.54 17.20
CA LEU A 328 -10.87 -3.91 18.03
C LEU A 328 -12.28 -4.10 17.48
N VAL A 329 -12.48 -3.91 16.18
CA VAL A 329 -13.81 -4.01 15.56
C VAL A 329 -14.36 -5.42 15.73
N ALA A 330 -13.51 -6.46 15.72
CA ALA A 330 -13.93 -7.82 16.04
C ALA A 330 -14.54 -7.95 17.45
N HIS A 331 -13.96 -7.28 18.46
CA HIS A 331 -14.53 -7.25 19.82
C HIS A 331 -15.85 -6.48 19.87
N ASN A 332 -15.93 -5.34 19.17
CA ASN A 332 -17.12 -4.49 19.19
C ASN A 332 -18.29 -5.11 18.43
N VAL A 333 -18.01 -5.75 17.29
CA VAL A 333 -18.97 -6.57 16.54
C VAL A 333 -19.45 -7.74 17.40
N ALA A 334 -18.54 -8.48 18.05
CA ALA A 334 -18.94 -9.57 18.94
C ALA A 334 -19.84 -9.11 20.10
N ALA A 335 -19.49 -8.00 20.75
CA ALA A 335 -20.27 -7.41 21.83
C ALA A 335 -21.68 -7.01 21.36
N SER A 336 -21.81 -6.59 20.11
CA SER A 336 -23.07 -6.14 19.53
C SER A 336 -24.14 -7.23 19.37
N PHE A 337 -23.73 -8.50 19.35
CA PHE A 337 -24.63 -9.67 19.40
C PHE A 337 -24.48 -10.46 20.72
N GLY A 338 -24.05 -9.79 21.79
CA GLY A 338 -24.07 -10.33 23.15
C GLY A 338 -22.82 -11.11 23.57
N GLN A 339 -21.69 -10.98 22.85
CA GLN A 339 -20.43 -11.62 23.22
C GLN A 339 -19.36 -10.63 23.68
N GLY A 340 -19.17 -10.55 24.99
CA GLY A 340 -18.17 -9.67 25.59
C GLY A 340 -18.67 -8.23 25.79
N LYS A 341 -17.74 -7.28 25.84
CA LYS A 341 -18.03 -5.86 26.08
C LYS A 341 -17.34 -5.01 25.02
N ARG A 342 -18.03 -3.96 24.56
CA ARG A 342 -17.48 -2.93 23.67
C ARG A 342 -16.28 -2.23 24.31
N ARG A 343 -15.32 -1.83 23.49
CA ARG A 343 -14.10 -1.12 23.89
C ARG A 343 -13.82 0.04 22.95
N PRO A 344 -13.39 1.20 23.47
CA PRO A 344 -13.01 2.33 22.65
C PRO A 344 -11.61 2.12 22.03
N TYR A 345 -11.36 2.76 20.89
CA TYR A 345 -10.05 2.78 20.25
C TYR A 345 -9.15 3.79 20.94
N ARG A 346 -8.02 3.30 21.48
CA ARG A 346 -6.98 4.14 22.07
C ARG A 346 -5.63 3.46 21.88
N HIS A 347 -4.75 4.09 21.11
CA HIS A 347 -3.41 3.57 20.88
C HIS A 347 -2.38 4.68 20.70
N HIS A 348 -1.18 4.45 21.23
CA HIS A 348 -0.02 5.32 20.99
C HIS A 348 0.94 4.62 20.04
N ASP A 349 1.47 5.34 19.07
CA ASP A 349 2.47 4.78 18.16
C ASP A 349 3.71 4.31 18.92
N LEU A 350 4.18 3.11 18.57
CA LEU A 350 5.37 2.50 19.16
C LEU A 350 6.66 2.90 18.43
N GLY A 351 6.56 3.81 17.47
CA GLY A 351 7.59 4.16 16.52
C GLY A 351 7.30 3.61 15.12
N PHE A 352 8.23 3.93 14.25
CA PHE A 352 8.21 3.74 12.81
C PHE A 352 9.56 3.21 12.36
N VAL A 353 9.51 2.53 11.22
CA VAL A 353 10.66 1.98 10.52
C VAL A 353 10.51 2.35 9.05
N VAL A 354 11.63 2.66 8.40
CA VAL A 354 11.72 2.97 6.97
C VAL A 354 12.91 2.20 6.43
N ASP A 355 12.65 1.34 5.45
CA ASP A 355 13.69 0.59 4.79
C ASP A 355 14.28 1.41 3.65
N LEU A 356 15.55 1.80 3.78
CA LEU A 356 16.22 2.59 2.77
C LEU A 356 17.07 1.71 1.86
N GLY A 357 16.91 0.38 1.85
CA GLY A 357 17.65 -0.54 0.99
C GLY A 357 19.11 -0.76 1.39
N GLY A 358 19.68 -1.89 0.96
CA GLY A 358 21.05 -2.27 1.31
C GLY A 358 21.22 -2.42 2.82
N THR A 359 22.22 -1.75 3.40
CA THR A 359 22.48 -1.72 4.85
C THR A 359 21.81 -0.55 5.57
N ASP A 360 21.10 0.32 4.85
CA ASP A 360 20.55 1.56 5.38
C ASP A 360 19.08 1.43 5.74
N ALA A 361 18.71 2.03 6.86
CA ALA A 361 17.34 2.21 7.29
C ALA A 361 17.28 3.38 8.28
N ALA A 362 16.07 3.88 8.53
CA ALA A 362 15.77 4.79 9.62
C ALA A 362 14.69 4.17 10.51
N ALA A 363 14.88 4.20 11.82
CA ALA A 363 13.90 3.66 12.75
C ALA A 363 13.86 4.50 14.03
N ASN A 364 12.71 4.58 14.69
CA ASN A 364 12.58 5.27 15.97
C ASN A 364 11.77 4.44 17.01
N PRO A 365 12.11 3.17 17.27
CA PRO A 365 11.37 2.33 18.22
C PRO A 365 11.30 3.02 19.59
N LEU A 366 10.11 3.14 20.16
CA LEU A 366 9.87 3.87 21.42
C LEU A 366 10.47 5.28 21.43
N ARG A 367 10.51 5.94 20.26
CA ARG A 367 11.09 7.28 20.01
C ARG A 367 12.62 7.35 20.13
N TRP A 368 13.32 6.22 20.15
CA TRP A 368 14.79 6.18 20.13
C TRP A 368 15.30 6.14 18.70
N PRO A 369 15.94 7.20 18.18
CA PRO A 369 16.36 7.24 16.79
C PRO A 369 17.53 6.28 16.54
N LEU A 370 17.40 5.49 15.49
CA LEU A 370 18.39 4.56 14.97
C LEU A 370 18.57 4.84 13.48
N SER A 371 19.78 4.63 12.97
CA SER A 371 20.10 4.71 11.54
C SER A 371 21.06 3.60 11.13
N GLY A 372 21.16 3.33 9.82
CA GLY A 372 22.08 2.33 9.26
C GLY A 372 21.76 0.89 9.71
N LEU A 373 22.80 0.08 9.92
CA LEU A 373 22.67 -1.35 10.23
C LEU A 373 21.84 -1.67 11.50
N PRO A 374 21.96 -0.95 12.64
CA PRO A 374 21.08 -1.13 13.78
C PRO A 374 19.61 -0.89 13.43
N ALA A 375 19.31 0.19 12.71
CA ALA A 375 17.95 0.46 12.23
C ALA A 375 17.46 -0.62 11.28
N LYS A 376 18.33 -1.13 10.38
CA LYS A 376 17.99 -2.17 9.41
C LYS A 376 17.61 -3.47 10.12
N THR A 377 18.35 -3.82 11.18
CA THR A 377 18.05 -4.99 12.02
C THR A 377 16.69 -4.85 12.71
N VAL A 378 16.41 -3.68 13.30
CA VAL A 378 15.11 -3.40 13.93
C VAL A 378 13.98 -3.44 12.90
N THR A 379 14.18 -2.85 11.73
CA THR A 379 13.21 -2.80 10.63
C THR A 379 12.84 -4.20 10.16
N ARG A 380 13.84 -5.02 9.81
CA ARG A 380 13.64 -6.43 9.43
C ARG A 380 12.98 -7.24 10.53
N GLY A 381 13.44 -7.09 11.77
CA GLY A 381 12.84 -7.76 12.94
C GLY A 381 11.37 -7.39 13.16
N TYR A 382 11.04 -6.10 13.03
CA TYR A 382 9.66 -5.61 13.11
C TYR A 382 8.77 -6.21 12.03
N HIS A 383 9.21 -6.22 10.77
CA HIS A 383 8.43 -6.81 9.69
C HIS A 383 8.20 -8.32 9.90
N LEU A 384 9.23 -9.08 10.27
CA LEU A 384 9.06 -10.51 10.60
C LEU A 384 8.08 -10.72 11.77
N TYR A 385 8.10 -9.84 12.78
CA TYR A 385 7.15 -9.90 13.89
C TYR A 385 5.71 -9.58 13.45
N ALA A 386 5.53 -8.53 12.64
CA ALA A 386 4.23 -8.02 12.22
C ALA A 386 3.55 -8.89 11.15
N MET A 387 4.32 -9.55 10.28
CA MET A 387 3.79 -10.39 9.21
C MET A 387 2.95 -11.55 9.77
N PRO A 388 1.74 -11.81 9.25
CA PRO A 388 0.90 -12.90 9.75
C PRO A 388 1.35 -14.30 9.29
N GLY A 389 2.23 -14.40 8.27
CA GLY A 389 2.78 -15.65 7.74
C GLY A 389 4.08 -15.40 6.97
N ASN A 390 4.62 -16.43 6.30
CA ASN A 390 5.83 -16.39 5.46
C ASN A 390 7.15 -15.91 6.10
N ARG A 391 7.18 -15.65 7.42
CA ARG A 391 8.34 -15.10 8.15
C ARG A 391 9.66 -15.81 7.86
N ALA A 392 9.69 -17.14 7.96
CA ALA A 392 10.91 -17.91 7.72
C ALA A 392 11.39 -17.80 6.26
N ARG A 393 10.46 -17.74 5.30
CA ARG A 393 10.80 -17.59 3.88
C ARG A 393 11.34 -16.20 3.58
N VAL A 394 10.72 -15.16 4.14
CA VAL A 394 11.22 -13.78 4.04
C VAL A 394 12.61 -13.64 4.65
N GLY A 395 12.82 -14.20 5.86
CA GLY A 395 14.13 -14.20 6.49
C GLY A 395 15.20 -14.93 5.67
N ALA A 396 14.84 -16.05 5.03
CA ALA A 396 15.74 -16.76 4.12
C ALA A 396 16.04 -15.95 2.84
N ASP A 397 15.03 -15.33 2.22
CA ASP A 397 15.23 -14.49 1.03
C ASP A 397 16.16 -13.30 1.35
N TRP A 398 15.99 -12.64 2.49
CA TRP A 398 16.91 -11.58 2.93
C TRP A 398 18.33 -12.05 3.20
N LEU A 399 18.52 -13.28 3.67
CA LEU A 399 19.84 -13.87 3.85
C LEU A 399 20.48 -14.20 2.49
N LEU A 400 19.69 -14.65 1.53
CA LEU A 400 20.14 -14.91 0.16
C LEU A 400 20.49 -13.61 -0.58
N ASP A 401 19.65 -12.57 -0.50
CA ASP A 401 19.93 -11.24 -1.06
C ASP A 401 21.23 -10.63 -0.50
N ALA A 402 21.56 -10.92 0.77
CA ALA A 402 22.80 -10.46 1.37
C ALA A 402 24.07 -11.17 0.84
N THR A 403 23.93 -12.34 0.23
CA THR A 403 25.08 -13.18 -0.20
C THR A 403 25.12 -13.44 -1.71
N SER A 404 24.02 -13.18 -2.42
CA SER A 404 23.84 -13.50 -3.83
C SER A 404 23.46 -12.26 -4.63
N SER A 405 23.70 -12.28 -5.94
CA SER A 405 23.20 -11.24 -6.83
C SER A 405 21.66 -11.30 -6.93
N ARG A 406 21.04 -10.12 -7.10
CA ARG A 406 19.60 -10.02 -7.31
C ARG A 406 19.20 -10.60 -8.66
N GLN A 407 18.10 -11.33 -8.68
CA GLN A 407 17.51 -11.81 -9.92
C GLN A 407 16.90 -10.64 -10.68
N SER A 408 17.62 -10.22 -11.71
CA SER A 408 17.35 -9.02 -12.50
C SER A 408 16.63 -9.37 -13.81
N VAL A 409 15.48 -10.06 -13.72
CA VAL A 409 14.76 -10.60 -14.89
C VAL A 409 13.36 -10.03 -15.00
N GLN A 410 13.00 -9.44 -16.14
CA GLN A 410 11.61 -9.10 -16.41
C GLN A 410 10.81 -10.32 -16.86
N LEU A 411 9.62 -10.53 -16.28
CA LEU A 411 8.74 -11.65 -16.67
C LEU A 411 7.72 -11.24 -17.73
N GLY A 412 7.42 -9.94 -17.85
CA GLY A 412 6.48 -9.40 -18.83
C GLY A 412 5.02 -9.75 -18.54
N LEU A 413 4.69 -10.05 -17.27
CA LEU A 413 3.37 -10.59 -16.89
C LEU A 413 2.30 -9.51 -16.71
N VAL A 414 2.69 -8.29 -16.32
CA VAL A 414 1.76 -7.18 -16.07
C VAL A 414 2.06 -6.04 -17.05
N PRO A 415 1.21 -5.81 -18.06
CA PRO A 415 1.42 -4.70 -18.99
C PRO A 415 1.02 -3.36 -18.36
N ALA A 416 1.56 -2.25 -18.88
CA ALA A 416 1.34 -0.90 -18.34
C ALA A 416 -0.14 -0.50 -18.26
N ASN A 417 -0.92 -0.86 -19.28
CA ASN A 417 -2.36 -0.56 -19.35
C ASN A 417 -3.20 -1.37 -18.36
N ALA A 418 -2.64 -2.43 -17.75
CA ALA A 418 -3.32 -3.21 -16.73
C ALA A 418 -3.19 -2.60 -15.32
N VAL A 419 -2.34 -1.60 -15.14
CA VAL A 419 -2.14 -0.89 -13.87
C VAL A 419 -2.26 0.63 -14.06
N PRO A 420 -3.46 1.11 -14.48
CA PRO A 420 -3.69 2.54 -14.57
C PRO A 420 -3.61 3.17 -13.18
N LEU A 421 -3.18 4.44 -13.12
CA LEU A 421 -3.14 5.17 -11.85
C LEU A 421 -4.54 5.28 -11.22
N GLU A 422 -5.55 5.53 -12.07
CA GLU A 422 -6.95 5.52 -11.69
C GLU A 422 -7.47 4.08 -11.64
N SER A 423 -7.30 3.45 -10.48
CA SER A 423 -7.83 2.13 -10.20
C SER A 423 -8.63 2.15 -8.89
N GLU A 424 -9.82 1.57 -8.93
CA GLU A 424 -10.65 1.32 -7.73
C GLU A 424 -10.18 0.07 -6.97
N SER A 425 -9.50 -0.85 -7.67
CA SER A 425 -8.97 -2.10 -7.12
C SER A 425 -7.51 -2.31 -7.54
N PRO A 426 -6.52 -1.64 -6.88
CA PRO A 426 -5.10 -1.73 -7.27
C PRO A 426 -4.51 -3.15 -7.14
N GLU A 427 -5.19 -4.04 -6.41
CA GLU A 427 -4.82 -5.46 -6.29
C GLU A 427 -5.20 -6.30 -7.53
N ILE A 428 -6.12 -5.80 -8.38
CA ILE A 428 -6.55 -6.48 -9.59
C ILE A 428 -5.98 -5.75 -10.81
N PRO A 429 -5.25 -6.44 -11.69
CA PRO A 429 -4.88 -5.86 -12.98
C PRO A 429 -6.14 -5.64 -13.83
N VAL A 430 -6.30 -4.43 -14.37
CA VAL A 430 -7.41 -4.09 -15.26
C VAL A 430 -7.26 -4.87 -16.56
N ARG A 431 -8.29 -5.63 -16.94
CA ARG A 431 -8.34 -6.25 -18.26
C ARG A 431 -8.68 -5.17 -19.29
N SER A 432 -7.81 -4.96 -20.28
CA SER A 432 -8.20 -4.14 -21.42
C SER A 432 -9.45 -4.74 -22.05
N ARG A 433 -10.54 -3.96 -22.14
CA ARG A 433 -11.65 -4.32 -23.03
C ARG A 433 -11.06 -4.36 -24.44
N ALA A 434 -11.09 -5.54 -25.06
CA ALA A 434 -10.70 -5.72 -26.46
C ALA A 434 -11.63 -4.95 -27.40
#